data_AF-A0A8H4AJN3-F1
#
_entry.id   AF-A0A8H4AJN3-F1
#
_cell.length_a   1.000
_cell.length_b   1.000
_cell.length_c   1.000
_cell.angle_alpha   90.00
_cell.angle_beta   90.00
_cell.angle_gamma   90.00
#
_symmetry.space_group_name_H-M   'P 1'
#
loop_
_entity.id
_entity.type
_entity.pdbx_description
1 polymer ?
#
loop_
_entity_poly.entity_id
_entity_poly.type
_entity_poly.pdbx_seq_one_letter_code
_entity_poly.pdbx_strand_id
1 'polypeptide(L)'
;MPGFCAVHHSARFLKVLYIYRLTNKIREWICLKLNTQNLLDYNSNIFPLITLLFKLFHESGAILNEFGMHNSEFLKFELDESFHSLEQNMQFYSRLQHLTLDIILDFGIENIAKFLRVLAKNTTKIGALRLVFHSGYESKLIHTLSPALIHFIKSQEQLRKFILNGNDDCPTEFYGIISALESQKDTLQEVTLEDCVFSAEFSLRY
;
A
#
# COMPACT_ATOMS: atom_id res chain seq x y z
N MET A 1 -44.66 -12.45 -17.34
CA MET A 1 -43.31 -12.24 -17.92
C MET A 1 -42.36 -11.90 -16.78
N PRO A 2 -41.39 -12.76 -16.43
CA PRO A 2 -40.33 -12.40 -15.50
C PRO A 2 -39.16 -11.82 -16.29
N GLY A 3 -38.76 -10.59 -16.00
CA GLY A 3 -37.67 -9.91 -16.70
C GLY A 3 -36.74 -9.23 -15.71
N PHE A 4 -35.46 -9.62 -15.79
CA PHE A 4 -34.27 -9.00 -15.20
C PHE A 4 -33.96 -9.29 -13.71
N CYS A 5 -33.59 -10.55 -13.44
CA CYS A 5 -32.54 -10.83 -12.46
C CYS A 5 -31.16 -10.72 -13.14
N ALA A 6 -30.21 -10.09 -12.43
CA ALA A 6 -28.74 -10.14 -12.59
C ALA A 6 -28.05 -8.84 -13.04
N VAL A 7 -27.95 -7.84 -12.15
CA VAL A 7 -26.90 -6.80 -12.25
C VAL A 7 -26.09 -6.62 -10.94
N HIS A 8 -26.52 -7.13 -9.78
CA HIS A 8 -25.92 -6.80 -8.48
C HIS A 8 -25.14 -7.93 -7.77
N HIS A 9 -24.31 -8.73 -8.45
CA HIS A 9 -23.46 -9.71 -7.73
C HIS A 9 -21.98 -9.74 -8.12
N SER A 10 -21.58 -9.14 -9.23
CA SER A 10 -20.20 -9.24 -9.73
C SER A 10 -19.19 -8.37 -8.98
N ALA A 11 -19.64 -7.41 -8.17
CA ALA A 11 -18.78 -6.39 -7.59
C ALA A 11 -18.28 -6.71 -6.15
N ARG A 12 -18.67 -7.86 -5.59
CA ARG A 12 -18.24 -8.31 -4.25
C ARG A 12 -16.87 -9.01 -4.21
N PHE A 13 -16.15 -9.11 -5.33
CA PHE A 13 -15.01 -10.03 -5.46
C PHE A 13 -13.62 -9.40 -5.42
N LEU A 14 -13.49 -8.07 -5.24
CA LEU A 14 -12.16 -7.45 -5.17
C LEU A 14 -11.49 -7.72 -3.81
N LYS A 15 -10.88 -8.89 -3.66
CA LYS A 15 -10.12 -9.28 -2.47
C LYS A 15 -8.67 -8.80 -2.49
N VAL A 16 -8.08 -8.66 -3.68
CA VAL A 16 -6.67 -8.32 -3.86
C VAL A 16 -6.58 -7.17 -4.85
N LEU A 17 -5.92 -6.09 -4.45
CA LEU A 17 -5.74 -4.90 -5.28
C LEU A 17 -4.27 -4.47 -5.25
N TYR A 18 -3.64 -4.54 -6.42
CA TYR A 18 -2.33 -3.95 -6.67
C TYR A 18 -2.48 -2.79 -7.64
N ILE A 19 -2.13 -1.57 -7.22
CA ILE A 19 -2.38 -0.36 -8.02
C ILE A 19 -1.58 -0.36 -9.32
N TYR A 20 -0.34 -0.87 -9.31
CA TYR A 20 0.45 -0.99 -10.54
C TYR A 20 -0.20 -1.94 -11.55
N ARG A 21 -0.77 -3.05 -11.08
CA ARG A 21 -1.49 -4.01 -11.93
C ARG A 21 -2.75 -3.38 -12.50
N LEU A 22 -3.49 -2.65 -11.68
CA LEU A 22 -4.70 -1.95 -12.12
C LEU A 22 -4.36 -0.90 -13.18
N THR A 23 -3.34 -0.08 -12.92
CA THR A 23 -2.83 0.94 -13.85
C THR A 23 -2.44 0.32 -15.19
N ASN A 24 -1.70 -0.79 -15.18
CA ASN A 24 -1.31 -1.50 -16.40
C ASN A 24 -2.53 -2.04 -17.16
N LYS A 25 -3.52 -2.59 -16.46
CA LYS A 25 -4.75 -3.11 -17.09
C LYS A 25 -5.60 -2.00 -17.70
N ILE A 26 -5.72 -0.86 -17.04
CA ILE A 26 -6.42 0.31 -17.58
C ILE A 26 -5.69 0.82 -18.83
N ARG A 27 -4.36 0.90 -18.78
CA ARG A 27 -3.53 1.31 -19.92
C ARG A 27 -3.72 0.37 -21.12
N GLU A 28 -3.64 -0.94 -20.91
CA GLU A 28 -3.93 -1.95 -21.94
C GLU A 28 -5.33 -1.74 -22.56
N TRP A 29 -6.35 -1.54 -21.71
CA TRP A 29 -7.72 -1.31 -22.16
C TRP A 29 -7.89 -0.02 -22.98
N ILE A 30 -7.26 1.09 -22.57
CA ILE A 30 -7.27 2.35 -23.32
C ILE A 30 -6.59 2.16 -24.69
N CYS A 31 -5.41 1.53 -24.73
CA CYS A 31 -4.70 1.26 -25.98
C CYS A 31 -5.55 0.43 -26.96
N LEU A 32 -6.25 -0.60 -26.45
CA LEU A 32 -7.17 -1.42 -27.25
C LEU A 32 -8.36 -0.61 -27.77
N LYS A 33 -8.91 0.30 -26.96
CA LYS A 33 -10.10 1.09 -27.34
C LYS A 33 -9.80 2.21 -28.31
N LEU A 34 -8.62 2.82 -28.23
CA LEU A 34 -8.25 3.97 -29.06
C LEU A 34 -7.43 3.59 -30.30
N ASN A 35 -7.02 2.33 -30.42
CA ASN A 35 -6.18 1.83 -31.52
C ASN A 35 -4.85 2.61 -31.66
N THR A 36 -4.31 3.08 -30.53
CA THR A 36 -3.13 3.96 -30.47
C THR A 36 -2.03 3.30 -29.67
N GLN A 37 -0.84 3.15 -30.27
CA GLN A 37 0.36 2.57 -29.63
C GLN A 37 1.21 3.60 -28.86
N ASN A 38 0.94 4.90 -29.00
CA ASN A 38 1.72 5.93 -28.30
C ASN A 38 1.33 6.07 -26.83
N LEU A 39 2.13 5.43 -25.96
CA LEU A 39 1.91 5.27 -24.52
C LEU A 39 2.17 6.52 -23.68
N LEU A 40 2.88 7.53 -24.21
CA LEU A 40 3.46 8.61 -23.41
C LEU A 40 2.45 9.69 -22.98
N ASP A 41 1.37 9.88 -23.73
CA ASP A 41 0.42 10.99 -23.51
C ASP A 41 -0.82 10.60 -22.65
N TYR A 42 -0.97 9.31 -22.34
CA TYR A 42 -2.17 8.79 -21.66
C TYR A 42 -2.10 8.81 -20.12
N ASN A 43 -0.95 9.16 -19.54
CA ASN A 43 -0.78 9.10 -18.09
C ASN A 43 -1.75 10.02 -17.34
N SER A 44 -2.19 11.14 -17.94
CA SER A 44 -3.16 12.07 -17.33
C SER A 44 -4.57 11.47 -17.20
N ASN A 45 -4.98 10.58 -18.12
CA ASN A 45 -6.34 10.02 -18.16
C ASN A 45 -6.52 8.75 -17.31
N ILE A 46 -5.45 8.16 -16.78
CA ILE A 46 -5.52 6.91 -16.01
C ILE A 46 -6.01 7.16 -14.57
N PHE A 47 -5.58 8.26 -13.92
CA PHE A 47 -5.90 8.53 -12.51
C PHE A 47 -7.39 8.79 -12.26
N PRO A 48 -8.10 9.60 -13.07
CA PRO A 48 -9.55 9.73 -12.93
C PRO A 48 -10.28 8.38 -13.02
N LEU A 49 -9.83 7.48 -13.91
CA LEU A 49 -10.42 6.15 -14.04
C LEU A 49 -10.16 5.29 -12.80
N ILE A 50 -8.97 5.33 -12.22
CA ILE A 50 -8.69 4.60 -10.98
C ILE A 50 -9.55 5.16 -9.83
N THR A 51 -9.67 6.48 -9.70
CA THR A 51 -10.54 7.11 -8.70
C THR A 51 -11.99 6.68 -8.86
N LEU A 52 -12.51 6.63 -10.08
CA LEU A 52 -13.86 6.13 -10.36
C LEU A 52 -14.01 4.64 -10.00
N LEU A 53 -13.00 3.82 -10.24
CA LEU A 53 -13.02 2.41 -9.85
C LEU A 53 -13.03 2.24 -8.33
N PHE A 54 -12.27 3.04 -7.58
CA PHE A 54 -12.36 3.04 -6.12
C PHE A 54 -13.75 3.42 -5.61
N LYS A 55 -14.38 4.44 -6.21
CA LYS A 55 -15.77 4.80 -5.89
C LYS A 55 -16.72 3.64 -6.19
N LEU A 56 -16.57 2.97 -7.33
CA LEU A 56 -17.37 1.80 -7.70
C LEU A 56 -17.16 0.61 -6.73
N PHE A 57 -15.92 0.32 -6.34
CA PHE A 57 -15.60 -0.73 -5.37
C PHE A 57 -16.23 -0.42 -4.00
N HIS A 58 -16.23 0.85 -3.60
CA HIS A 58 -16.91 1.29 -2.39
C HIS A 58 -18.43 1.12 -2.49
N GLU A 59 -19.08 1.68 -3.51
CA GLU A 59 -20.53 1.64 -3.69
C GLU A 59 -21.07 0.22 -3.82
N SER A 60 -20.25 -0.69 -4.33
CA SER A 60 -20.60 -2.11 -4.43
C SER A 60 -20.43 -2.92 -3.14
N GLY A 61 -19.86 -2.33 -2.09
CA GLY A 61 -19.53 -3.03 -0.85
C GLY A 61 -18.41 -4.06 -1.04
N ALA A 62 -17.47 -3.79 -1.96
CA ALA A 62 -16.28 -4.61 -2.10
C ALA A 62 -15.44 -4.56 -0.82
N ILE A 63 -14.82 -5.69 -0.48
CA ILE A 63 -14.02 -5.81 0.73
C ILE A 63 -12.62 -6.28 0.34
N LEU A 64 -11.63 -5.51 0.75
CA LEU A 64 -10.24 -5.75 0.42
C LEU A 64 -9.53 -6.54 1.52
N ASN A 65 -8.86 -7.62 1.13
CA ASN A 65 -8.03 -8.44 2.03
C ASN A 65 -6.53 -8.12 1.85
N GLU A 66 -6.12 -7.78 0.63
CA GLU A 66 -4.74 -7.51 0.28
C GLU A 66 -4.62 -6.26 -0.58
N PHE A 67 -3.77 -5.35 -0.13
CA PHE A 67 -3.48 -4.10 -0.83
C PHE A 67 -1.99 -3.98 -1.10
N GLY A 68 -1.65 -3.66 -2.34
CA GLY A 68 -0.29 -3.38 -2.76
C GLY A 68 -0.19 -2.11 -3.57
N MET A 69 0.78 -1.27 -3.26
CA MET A 69 0.95 0.01 -3.94
C MET A 69 2.41 0.45 -3.96
N HIS A 70 2.76 1.14 -5.04
CA HIS A 70 4.05 1.79 -5.21
C HIS A 70 3.91 3.30 -4.93
N ASN A 71 4.82 3.90 -4.18
CA ASN A 71 4.70 5.31 -3.75
C ASN A 71 4.71 6.32 -4.92
N SER A 72 5.31 5.97 -6.06
CA SER A 72 5.19 6.74 -7.30
C SER A 72 3.78 6.88 -7.87
N GLU A 73 2.87 6.03 -7.41
CA GLU A 73 1.47 6.09 -7.78
C GLU A 73 0.76 7.15 -6.95
N PHE A 74 1.22 7.44 -5.72
CA PHE A 74 0.64 8.44 -4.83
C PHE A 74 0.79 9.89 -5.30
N LEU A 75 1.88 10.28 -5.97
CA LEU A 75 1.98 11.68 -6.46
C LEU A 75 1.06 11.96 -7.66
N LYS A 76 0.50 10.92 -8.26
CA LYS A 76 -0.37 11.05 -9.43
C LYS A 76 -1.85 10.95 -9.07
N PHE A 77 -2.16 10.41 -7.90
CA PHE A 77 -3.40 10.75 -7.22
C PHE A 77 -3.18 12.12 -6.59
N GLU A 78 -3.95 13.15 -6.98
CA GLU A 78 -4.12 14.28 -6.07
C GLU A 78 -4.90 13.73 -4.86
N LEU A 79 -4.19 13.60 -3.74
CA LEU A 79 -4.65 12.85 -2.56
C LEU A 79 -5.64 13.62 -1.68
N ASP A 80 -6.20 14.72 -2.16
CA ASP A 80 -7.11 15.48 -1.33
C ASP A 80 -8.53 14.89 -1.38
N GLU A 81 -9.07 14.54 -2.55
CA GLU A 81 -10.45 14.04 -2.64
C GLU A 81 -10.59 12.50 -2.55
N SER A 82 -9.71 11.75 -3.22
CA SER A 82 -9.77 10.29 -3.19
C SER A 82 -9.41 9.73 -1.83
N PHE A 83 -8.52 10.39 -1.09
CA PHE A 83 -8.07 9.93 0.21
C PHE A 83 -9.01 10.34 1.34
N HIS A 84 -9.65 11.50 1.25
CA HIS A 84 -10.80 11.81 2.10
C HIS A 84 -11.90 10.75 1.94
N SER A 85 -12.14 10.28 0.72
CA SER A 85 -13.08 9.19 0.45
C SER A 85 -12.61 7.84 1.02
N LEU A 86 -11.30 7.56 1.03
CA LEU A 86 -10.73 6.34 1.63
C LEU A 86 -10.68 6.40 3.16
N GLU A 87 -10.36 7.55 3.75
CA GLU A 87 -10.35 7.80 5.19
C GLU A 87 -11.74 7.65 5.79
N GLN A 88 -12.78 8.07 5.07
CA GLN A 88 -14.18 7.89 5.49
C GLN A 88 -14.72 6.46 5.28
N ASN A 89 -13.98 5.60 4.59
CA ASN A 89 -14.46 4.29 4.14
C ASN A 89 -13.87 3.15 4.99
N MET A 90 -14.26 3.11 6.26
CA MET A 90 -13.83 2.08 7.21
C MET A 90 -14.15 0.66 6.74
N GLN A 91 -15.24 0.47 5.97
CA GLN A 91 -15.66 -0.86 5.52
C GLN A 91 -14.70 -1.45 4.47
N PHE A 92 -14.19 -0.63 3.55
CA PHE A 92 -13.30 -1.10 2.48
C PHE A 92 -12.02 -1.74 3.03
N TYR A 93 -11.47 -1.18 4.12
CA TYR A 93 -10.27 -1.67 4.78
C TYR A 93 -10.53 -2.59 5.99
N SER A 94 -11.79 -2.78 6.39
CA SER A 94 -12.15 -3.51 7.62
C SER A 94 -11.64 -4.96 7.68
N ARG A 95 -11.35 -5.57 6.52
CA ARG A 95 -10.77 -6.91 6.40
C ARG A 95 -9.39 -6.92 5.76
N LEU A 96 -8.75 -5.75 5.62
CA LEU A 96 -7.40 -5.68 5.11
C LEU A 96 -6.48 -6.43 6.08
N GLN A 97 -5.80 -7.45 5.55
CA GLN A 97 -4.90 -8.32 6.30
C GLN A 97 -3.47 -8.22 5.78
N HIS A 98 -3.29 -8.01 4.48
CA HIS A 98 -1.99 -7.95 3.85
C HIS A 98 -1.75 -6.58 3.24
N LEU A 99 -0.63 -5.96 3.61
CA LEU A 99 -0.20 -4.69 3.07
C LEU A 99 1.19 -4.84 2.45
N THR A 100 1.31 -4.50 1.17
CA THR A 100 2.59 -4.38 0.47
C THR A 100 2.82 -2.93 0.05
N LEU A 101 3.90 -2.33 0.51
CA LEU A 101 4.31 -0.99 0.11
C LEU A 101 5.66 -1.06 -0.60
N ASP A 102 5.67 -0.52 -1.80
CA ASP A 102 6.85 -0.39 -2.63
C ASP A 102 7.25 1.11 -2.65
N ILE A 103 8.45 1.43 -2.16
CA ILE A 103 8.83 2.76 -1.68
C ILE A 103 10.12 3.22 -2.37
N ILE A 104 9.99 4.14 -3.33
CA ILE A 104 11.10 4.94 -3.88
C ILE A 104 11.32 6.17 -2.98
N LEU A 105 12.46 6.26 -2.30
CA LEU A 105 12.65 7.29 -1.27
C LEU A 105 12.57 8.74 -1.78
N ASP A 106 12.86 8.98 -3.05
CA ASP A 106 12.82 10.34 -3.59
C ASP A 106 11.42 10.86 -3.93
N PHE A 107 10.39 10.02 -3.84
CA PHE A 107 9.10 10.30 -4.47
C PHE A 107 7.90 9.91 -3.59
N GLY A 108 7.02 10.86 -3.23
CA GLY A 108 5.72 10.54 -2.61
C GLY A 108 5.76 9.96 -1.19
N ILE A 109 6.86 10.09 -0.44
CA ILE A 109 6.98 9.60 0.94
C ILE A 109 5.91 10.15 1.88
N GLU A 110 5.64 11.46 1.83
CA GLU A 110 4.66 12.12 2.71
C GLU A 110 3.27 11.49 2.58
N ASN A 111 2.94 11.02 1.39
CA ASN A 111 1.66 10.43 1.07
C ASN A 111 1.53 9.01 1.61
N ILE A 112 2.60 8.23 1.53
CA ILE A 112 2.68 6.93 2.22
C ILE A 112 2.55 7.14 3.74
N ALA A 113 3.24 8.14 4.29
CA ALA A 113 3.15 8.44 5.72
C ALA A 113 1.71 8.83 6.13
N LYS A 114 1.01 9.66 5.33
CA LYS A 114 -0.42 9.96 5.53
C LYS A 114 -1.27 8.71 5.46
N PHE A 115 -1.04 7.84 4.47
CA PHE A 115 -1.78 6.58 4.31
C PHE A 115 -1.61 5.63 5.49
N LEU A 116 -0.38 5.43 5.95
CA LEU A 116 -0.08 4.62 7.13
C LEU A 116 -0.81 5.14 8.38
N ARG A 117 -0.89 6.46 8.55
CA ARG A 117 -1.66 7.07 9.66
C ARG A 117 -3.17 6.81 9.54
N VAL A 118 -3.73 6.89 8.32
CA VAL A 118 -5.14 6.57 8.08
C VAL A 118 -5.40 5.09 8.38
N LEU A 119 -4.55 4.18 7.90
CA LEU A 119 -4.70 2.75 8.18
C LEU A 119 -4.58 2.45 9.67
N ALA A 120 -3.60 3.02 10.37
CA ALA A 120 -3.41 2.83 11.81
C ALA A 120 -4.65 3.22 12.63
N LYS A 121 -5.42 4.23 12.17
CA LYS A 121 -6.67 4.64 12.82
C LYS A 121 -7.85 3.72 12.51
N ASN A 122 -7.86 3.08 11.35
CA ASN A 122 -9.04 2.40 10.81
C ASN A 122 -8.93 0.87 10.84
N THR A 123 -7.73 0.32 10.97
CA THR A 123 -7.50 -1.13 11.04
C THR A 123 -6.34 -1.49 11.96
N THR A 124 -6.58 -2.51 12.79
CA THR A 124 -5.59 -3.15 13.67
C THR A 124 -5.32 -4.60 13.27
N LYS A 125 -5.91 -5.07 12.16
CA LYS A 125 -5.95 -6.49 11.78
C LYS A 125 -4.96 -6.88 10.69
N ILE A 126 -3.98 -6.02 10.41
CA ILE A 126 -2.94 -6.32 9.43
C ILE A 126 -2.06 -7.43 9.98
N GLY A 127 -2.10 -8.58 9.30
CA GLY A 127 -1.36 -9.78 9.66
C GLY A 127 -0.04 -9.91 8.92
N ALA A 128 0.08 -9.32 7.74
CA ALA A 128 1.32 -9.34 6.95
C ALA A 128 1.64 -7.95 6.41
N LEU A 129 2.86 -7.49 6.68
CA LEU A 129 3.40 -6.24 6.16
C LEU A 129 4.66 -6.55 5.33
N ARG A 130 4.65 -6.15 4.05
CA ARG A 130 5.82 -6.19 3.18
C ARG A 130 6.22 -4.77 2.79
N LEU A 131 7.47 -4.43 3.04
CA LEU A 131 8.07 -3.17 2.63
C LEU A 131 9.16 -3.46 1.61
N VAL A 132 9.14 -2.77 0.49
CA VAL A 132 10.20 -2.81 -0.52
C VAL A 132 10.77 -1.40 -0.63
N PHE A 133 12.05 -1.24 -0.35
CA PHE A 133 12.74 0.04 -0.48
C PHE A 133 13.60 0.08 -1.74
N HIS A 134 13.47 1.17 -2.48
CA HIS A 134 14.28 1.49 -3.66
C HIS A 134 14.99 2.83 -3.45
N SER A 135 16.24 2.91 -3.91
CA SER A 135 17.13 4.09 -3.91
C SER A 135 17.49 4.65 -2.52
N GLY A 136 18.78 4.91 -2.30
CA GLY A 136 19.39 5.14 -0.97
C GLY A 136 19.45 6.59 -0.49
N TYR A 137 18.34 7.33 -0.48
CA TYR A 137 18.30 8.66 0.15
C TYR A 137 17.71 8.61 1.57
N GLU A 138 18.59 8.55 2.56
CA GLU A 138 18.28 8.21 3.96
C GLU A 138 17.49 9.30 4.74
N SER A 139 17.63 10.59 4.37
CA SER A 139 17.11 11.70 5.19
C SER A 139 15.58 11.81 5.25
N LYS A 140 14.86 11.59 4.15
CA LYS A 140 13.38 11.69 4.12
C LYS A 140 12.72 10.49 4.81
N LEU A 141 13.36 9.33 4.77
CA LEU A 141 12.91 8.12 5.45
C LEU A 141 12.81 8.36 6.96
N ILE A 142 13.88 8.91 7.56
CA ILE A 142 14.00 9.16 9.00
C ILE A 142 12.89 10.07 9.52
N HIS A 143 12.70 11.24 8.88
CA HIS A 143 11.87 12.28 9.46
C HIS A 143 10.38 12.16 9.12
N THR A 144 10.06 11.48 8.01
CA THR A 144 8.68 11.45 7.50
C THR A 144 8.05 10.07 7.59
N LEU A 145 8.72 9.05 7.05
CA LEU A 145 8.15 7.72 6.93
C LEU A 145 8.27 6.94 8.24
N SER A 146 9.46 6.92 8.85
CA SER A 146 9.74 6.11 10.04
C SER A 146 8.75 6.37 11.18
N PRO A 147 8.40 7.62 11.55
CA PRO A 147 7.41 7.85 12.62
C PRO A 147 6.03 7.28 12.30
N ALA A 148 5.56 7.41 11.05
CA ALA A 148 4.27 6.88 10.62
C ALA A 148 4.27 5.35 10.58
N LEU A 149 5.36 4.75 10.11
CA LEU A 149 5.54 3.30 10.04
C LEU A 149 5.63 2.66 11.41
N ILE A 150 6.42 3.23 12.33
CA ILE A 150 6.53 2.78 13.73
C ILE A 150 5.16 2.81 14.40
N HIS A 151 4.44 3.93 14.26
CA HIS A 151 3.10 4.06 14.81
C HIS A 151 2.15 3.01 14.22
N PHE A 152 2.19 2.82 12.90
CA PHE A 152 1.38 1.82 12.21
C PHE A 152 1.67 0.40 12.71
N ILE A 153 2.93 -0.04 12.75
CA ILE A 153 3.32 -1.37 13.25
C ILE A 153 2.84 -1.58 14.68
N LYS A 154 3.07 -0.60 15.57
CA LYS A 154 2.66 -0.67 16.98
C LYS A 154 1.14 -0.73 17.17
N SER A 155 0.37 -0.16 16.25
CA SER A 155 -1.10 -0.16 16.32
C SER A 155 -1.75 -1.49 15.91
N GLN A 156 -1.01 -2.43 15.32
CA GLN A 156 -1.58 -3.71 14.87
C GLN A 156 -1.70 -4.70 16.04
N GLU A 157 -2.79 -5.45 16.07
CA GLU A 157 -3.04 -6.52 17.07
C GLU A 157 -2.54 -7.88 16.61
N GLN A 158 -2.39 -8.10 15.30
CA GLN A 158 -2.17 -9.43 14.72
C GLN A 158 -1.00 -9.50 13.74
N LEU A 159 -0.02 -8.60 13.83
CA LEU A 159 1.11 -8.61 12.90
C LEU A 159 1.94 -9.90 13.10
N ARG A 160 1.78 -10.86 12.18
CA ARG A 160 2.43 -12.17 12.22
C ARG A 160 3.64 -12.25 11.29
N LYS A 161 3.61 -11.50 10.20
CA LYS A 161 4.64 -11.54 9.17
C LYS A 161 5.11 -10.15 8.83
N PHE A 162 6.42 -9.96 8.88
CA PHE A 162 7.09 -8.75 8.41
C PHE A 162 8.15 -9.12 7.39
N ILE A 163 8.08 -8.52 6.21
CA ILE A 163 9.10 -8.65 5.18
C ILE A 163 9.63 -7.27 4.87
N LEU A 164 10.95 -7.14 4.90
CA LEU A 164 11.67 -5.98 4.47
C LEU A 164 12.59 -6.40 3.33
N ASN A 165 12.33 -5.88 2.15
CA ASN A 165 13.20 -6.05 1.00
C ASN A 165 13.89 -4.70 0.76
N GLY A 166 15.19 -4.66 0.95
CA GLY A 166 16.00 -3.53 0.58
C GLY A 166 16.79 -3.92 -0.65
N ASN A 167 16.47 -3.36 -1.81
CA ASN A 167 17.31 -3.58 -3.00
C ASN A 167 18.71 -2.96 -2.79
N ASP A 168 19.52 -2.89 -3.85
CA ASP A 168 20.95 -2.50 -3.85
C ASP A 168 21.33 -1.23 -3.03
N ASP A 169 20.37 -0.35 -2.72
CA ASP A 169 20.56 0.86 -1.91
C ASP A 169 19.68 0.89 -0.63
N CYS A 170 19.54 -0.24 0.07
CA CYS A 170 18.78 -0.32 1.32
C CYS A 170 19.34 0.67 2.38
N PRO A 171 18.48 1.36 3.16
CA PRO A 171 18.92 2.12 4.33
C PRO A 171 19.77 1.25 5.27
N THR A 172 20.85 1.83 5.80
CA THR A 172 21.74 1.12 6.73
C THR A 172 21.27 1.19 8.17
N GLU A 173 20.30 2.06 8.46
CA GLU A 173 19.66 2.19 9.75
C GLU A 173 18.13 2.12 9.56
N PHE A 174 17.44 1.40 10.46
CA PHE A 174 15.99 1.20 10.37
C PHE A 174 15.23 2.01 11.42
N TYR A 175 15.90 2.96 12.08
CA TYR A 175 15.33 4.09 12.81
C TYR A 175 14.18 3.74 13.76
N GLY A 176 14.29 2.62 14.49
CA GLY A 176 13.27 2.21 15.46
C GLY A 176 12.16 1.32 14.91
N ILE A 177 12.22 0.89 13.64
CA ILE A 177 11.37 -0.19 13.10
C ILE A 177 11.61 -1.47 13.92
N ILE A 178 12.86 -1.79 14.29
CA ILE A 178 13.15 -2.95 15.14
C ILE A 178 12.42 -2.83 16.48
N SER A 179 12.54 -1.68 17.15
CA SER A 179 11.81 -1.40 18.40
C SER A 179 10.29 -1.50 18.24
N ALA A 180 9.75 -1.19 17.06
CA ALA A 180 8.33 -1.37 16.75
C ALA A 180 7.97 -2.85 16.61
N LEU A 181 8.79 -3.64 15.92
CA LEU A 181 8.59 -5.09 15.79
C LEU A 181 8.73 -5.81 17.14
N GLU A 182 9.62 -5.36 18.02
CA GLU A 182 9.73 -5.90 19.38
C GLU A 182 8.45 -5.74 20.20
N SER A 183 7.67 -4.68 19.95
CA SER A 183 6.36 -4.52 20.58
C SER A 183 5.33 -5.56 20.11
N GLN A 184 5.62 -6.24 19.00
CA GLN A 184 4.81 -7.30 18.40
C GLN A 184 5.39 -8.70 18.68
N LYS A 185 6.36 -8.84 19.61
CA LYS A 185 7.07 -10.10 19.87
C LYS A 185 6.17 -11.32 20.17
N ASP A 186 4.98 -11.10 20.73
CA ASP A 186 4.08 -12.17 21.13
C ASP A 186 3.19 -12.66 19.95
N THR A 187 3.10 -11.87 18.87
CA THR A 187 2.25 -12.12 17.70
C THR A 187 3.07 -12.41 16.44
N LEU A 188 4.27 -11.86 16.35
CA LEU A 188 5.17 -11.97 15.21
C LEU A 188 5.74 -13.40 15.11
N GLN A 189 5.58 -14.02 13.95
CA GLN A 189 5.99 -15.39 13.65
C GLN A 189 7.14 -15.44 12.65
N GLU A 190 7.19 -14.49 11.73
CA GLU A 190 8.16 -14.45 10.65
C GLU A 190 8.66 -13.01 10.43
N VAL A 191 9.98 -12.85 10.43
CA VAL A 191 10.68 -11.64 10.03
C VAL A 191 11.67 -12.02 8.93
N THR A 192 11.47 -11.49 7.74
CA THR A 192 12.35 -11.72 6.59
C THR A 192 13.02 -10.41 6.20
N LEU A 193 14.35 -10.42 6.15
CA LEU A 193 15.16 -9.35 5.60
C LEU A 193 15.76 -9.87 4.28
N GLU A 194 15.31 -9.31 3.16
CA GLU A 194 15.77 -9.66 1.82
C GLU A 194 16.63 -8.52 1.29
N ASP A 195 17.80 -8.85 0.75
CA ASP A 195 18.72 -7.92 0.06
C ASP A 195 19.20 -6.72 0.91
N CYS A 196 18.83 -6.63 2.19
CA CYS A 196 19.29 -5.59 3.11
C CYS A 196 20.77 -5.77 3.48
N VAL A 197 21.57 -4.70 3.38
CA VAL A 197 22.89 -4.64 4.01
C VAL A 197 22.70 -4.68 5.52
N PHE A 198 23.45 -5.56 6.19
CA PHE A 198 23.33 -5.80 7.63
C PHE A 198 23.47 -4.49 8.42
N SER A 199 22.40 -4.02 9.06
CA SER A 199 22.49 -2.87 9.98
C SER A 199 23.09 -3.32 11.31
N ALA A 200 23.87 -2.45 11.95
CA ALA A 200 24.35 -2.69 13.32
C ALA A 200 23.17 -2.82 14.32
N GLU A 201 22.00 -2.29 13.99
CA GLU A 201 20.77 -2.39 14.79
C GLU A 201 20.32 -3.85 14.99
N PHE A 202 20.55 -4.74 14.02
CA PHE A 202 20.27 -6.18 14.15
C PHE A 202 21.37 -6.96 14.88
N SER A 203 22.55 -6.37 15.06
CA SER A 203 23.71 -7.01 15.72
C SER A 203 23.77 -6.76 17.24
N LEU A 204 23.01 -5.81 17.77
CA LEU A 204 23.09 -5.37 19.17
C LEU A 204 22.28 -6.23 20.17
N ARG A 205 21.66 -7.33 19.72
CA ARG A 205 20.90 -8.22 20.61
C ARG A 205 21.07 -9.70 20.22
N TYR A 206 22.17 -10.28 20.69
CA TYR A 206 22.31 -11.71 20.97
C TYR A 206 23.06 -11.88 22.30
#